data_AF-D6M4P3-F1
#
_entry.id   AF-D6M4P3-F1
#
_cell.length_a   1.000
_cell.length_b   1.000
_cell.length_c   1.000
_cell.angle_alpha   90.00
_cell.angle_beta   90.00
_cell.angle_gamma   90.00
#
_symmetry.space_group_name_H-M   'P 1'
#
loop_
_entity.id
_entity.type
_entity.pdbx_description
1 polymer ?
#
loop_
_entity_poly.entity_id
_entity_poly.type
_entity_poly.pdbx_seq_one_letter_code
_entity_poly.pdbx_strand_id
1 'polypeptide(L)'
;MTTPLTTAPPAFAPLTAALRAEGLRVRTLRSLLLTLALVPLLTAATAFASASGTGDGDALYDAFFGVMFGQLTALVFATLAVTGQLAGDGGAHVLLAVPRRGRAYAARILVTGAHLLLAGLLAGFLTSVCARLATGDPAVGPSDATAWRAVIGCALYLTLAGLLATGVAT
;
A
#
# COMPACT_ATOMS: atom_id res chain seq x y z
N MET A 1 -39.58 39.21 0.24
CA MET A 1 -38.46 38.83 1.13
C MET A 1 -38.02 37.44 0.70
N THR A 2 -37.04 37.35 -0.20
CA THR A 2 -36.62 36.09 -0.86
C THR A 2 -35.47 35.47 -0.06
N THR A 3 -35.74 34.34 0.59
CA THR A 3 -34.71 33.51 1.24
C THR A 3 -33.76 32.94 0.18
N PRO A 4 -32.43 33.11 0.30
CA PRO A 4 -31.50 32.54 -0.66
C PRO A 4 -31.45 31.01 -0.50
N LEU A 5 -31.54 30.30 -1.63
CA LEU A 5 -31.39 28.85 -1.71
C LEU A 5 -29.96 28.47 -1.32
N THR A 6 -29.80 27.74 -0.22
CA THR A 6 -28.55 27.06 0.15
C THR A 6 -28.09 26.19 -1.02
N THR A 7 -27.02 26.60 -1.69
CA THR A 7 -26.36 25.81 -2.74
C THR A 7 -25.90 24.49 -2.12
N ALA A 8 -26.54 23.37 -2.50
CA ALA A 8 -26.10 22.05 -2.09
C ALA A 8 -24.62 21.87 -2.50
N PRO A 9 -23.74 21.40 -1.61
CA PRO A 9 -22.33 21.23 -1.94
C PRO A 9 -22.19 20.29 -3.14
N PRO A 10 -21.22 20.56 -4.05
CA PRO A 10 -21.03 19.74 -5.24
C PRO A 10 -20.84 18.27 -4.85
N ALA A 11 -21.41 17.35 -5.62
CA ALA A 11 -21.40 15.91 -5.34
C ALA A 11 -20.00 15.28 -5.19
N PHE A 12 -18.94 16.02 -5.53
CA PHE A 12 -17.53 15.66 -5.33
C PHE A 12 -16.96 16.07 -3.97
N ALA A 13 -17.50 17.10 -3.32
CA ALA A 13 -17.15 17.48 -1.94
C ALA A 13 -17.23 16.31 -0.94
N PRO A 14 -18.25 15.41 -0.97
CA PRO A 14 -18.28 14.27 -0.06
C PRO A 14 -17.21 13.21 -0.37
N LEU A 15 -16.80 13.04 -1.63
CA LEU A 15 -15.75 12.06 -1.98
C LEU A 15 -14.37 12.58 -1.58
N THR A 16 -14.05 13.83 -1.90
CA THR A 16 -12.77 14.44 -1.52
C THR A 16 -12.63 14.54 0.00
N ALA A 17 -13.71 14.85 0.71
CA ALA A 17 -13.74 14.80 2.17
C ALA A 17 -13.48 13.39 2.70
N ALA A 18 -14.10 12.35 2.13
CA ALA A 18 -13.87 10.96 2.51
C ALA A 18 -12.42 10.50 2.24
N LEU A 19 -11.85 10.84 1.07
CA LEU A 19 -10.45 10.55 0.74
C LEU A 19 -9.49 11.23 1.71
N ARG A 20 -9.75 12.50 2.08
CA ARG A 20 -8.92 13.24 3.03
C ARG A 20 -9.00 12.66 4.44
N ALA A 21 -10.20 12.28 4.87
CA ALA A 21 -10.41 11.65 6.18
C ALA A 21 -9.68 10.31 6.29
N GLU A 22 -9.80 9.45 5.27
CA GLU A 22 -9.08 8.16 5.24
C GLU A 22 -7.57 8.34 5.11
N GLY A 23 -7.11 9.31 4.31
CA GLY A 23 -5.68 9.62 4.20
C GLY A 23 -5.07 10.12 5.51
N LEU A 24 -5.79 10.98 6.25
CA LEU A 24 -5.37 11.41 7.58
C LEU A 24 -5.32 10.23 8.56
N ARG A 25 -6.27 9.30 8.48
CA ARG A 25 -6.33 8.12 9.34
C ARG A 25 -5.10 7.21 9.19
N VAL A 26 -4.67 6.95 7.95
CA VAL A 26 -3.43 6.20 7.70
C VAL A 26 -2.21 6.92 8.29
N ARG A 27 -2.19 8.25 8.26
CA ARG A 27 -1.08 9.08 8.76
C ARG A 27 -1.09 9.26 10.28
N THR A 28 -2.23 9.17 10.94
CA THR A 28 -2.32 9.42 12.40
C THR A 28 -2.23 8.14 13.22
N LEU A 29 -2.65 7.00 12.68
CA LEU A 29 -2.57 5.72 13.37
C LEU A 29 -1.17 5.11 13.23
N ARG A 30 -0.44 5.08 14.34
CA ARG A 30 0.91 4.48 14.40
C ARG A 30 0.94 3.04 13.90
N SER A 31 -0.09 2.24 14.19
CA SER A 31 -0.17 0.85 13.70
C SER A 31 -0.20 0.76 12.17
N LEU A 32 -0.90 1.68 11.49
CA LEU A 32 -0.94 1.75 10.03
C LEU A 32 0.40 2.22 9.46
N LEU A 33 0.99 3.26 10.06
CA LEU A 33 2.31 3.73 9.64
C LEU A 33 3.39 2.65 9.80
N LEU A 34 3.41 1.94 10.93
CA LEU A 34 4.40 0.89 11.20
C LEU A 34 4.25 -0.27 10.23
N THR A 35 3.03 -0.76 10.02
CA THR A 35 2.78 -1.87 9.09
C THR A 35 3.05 -1.48 7.64
N LEU A 36 2.74 -0.25 7.23
CA LEU A 36 3.07 0.26 5.91
C LEU A 36 4.59 0.42 5.71
N ALA A 37 5.32 0.89 6.72
CA ALA A 37 6.77 1.03 6.68
C ALA A 37 7.48 -0.32 6.60
N LEU A 38 6.90 -1.37 7.20
CA LEU A 38 7.46 -2.72 7.15
C LEU A 38 7.43 -3.33 5.73
N VAL A 39 6.53 -2.89 4.85
CA VAL A 39 6.45 -3.38 3.46
C VAL A 39 7.77 -3.20 2.71
N PRO A 40 8.30 -1.98 2.50
CA PRO A 40 9.58 -1.80 1.84
C PRO A 40 10.76 -2.32 2.67
N LEU A 41 10.70 -2.24 4.00
CA LEU A 41 11.80 -2.70 4.86
C LEU A 41 12.03 -4.20 4.75
N LEU A 42 10.99 -5.03 4.90
CA LEU A 42 11.15 -6.49 4.82
C LEU A 42 11.43 -6.97 3.39
N THR A 43 10.86 -6.29 2.40
CA THR A 43 11.11 -6.61 0.99
C THR A 43 12.55 -6.32 0.58
N ALA A 44 13.13 -5.20 1.02
CA ALA A 44 14.49 -4.83 0.66
C ALA A 44 15.56 -5.53 1.53
N ALA A 45 15.27 -5.79 2.82
CA ALA A 45 16.23 -6.44 3.72
C ALA A 45 16.67 -7.83 3.25
N THR A 46 15.77 -8.55 2.59
CA THR A 46 16.02 -9.89 2.06
C THR A 46 16.90 -9.88 0.81
N ALA A 47 16.90 -8.79 0.03
CA ALA A 47 17.75 -8.66 -1.17
C ALA A 47 19.25 -8.71 -0.83
N PHE A 48 19.66 -8.18 0.33
CA PHE A 48 21.03 -8.29 0.81
C PHE A 48 21.41 -9.72 1.22
N ALA A 49 20.46 -10.48 1.79
CA ALA A 49 20.72 -11.85 2.22
C ALA A 49 20.89 -12.80 1.03
N SER A 50 20.06 -12.64 -0.01
CA SER A 50 20.06 -13.50 -1.20
C SER A 50 21.32 -13.36 -2.08
N ALA A 51 22.01 -12.21 -2.01
CA ALA A 51 23.20 -11.94 -2.82
C ALA A 51 24.43 -12.81 -2.46
N SER A 52 24.38 -13.55 -1.36
CA SER A 52 25.43 -14.47 -0.93
C SER A 52 25.33 -15.87 -1.55
N GLY A 53 24.28 -16.14 -2.32
CA GLY A 53 24.04 -17.43 -3.00
C GLY A 53 24.92 -17.63 -4.23
N THR A 54 25.31 -18.89 -4.48
CA THR A 54 26.24 -19.30 -5.54
C THR A 54 25.62 -19.16 -6.95
N GLY A 55 25.75 -17.98 -7.55
CA GLY A 55 26.22 -17.71 -8.92
C GLY A 55 25.51 -18.22 -10.18
N ASP A 56 24.62 -19.22 -10.13
CA ASP A 56 24.05 -19.84 -11.36
C ASP A 56 22.57 -19.51 -11.62
N GLY A 57 21.91 -18.76 -10.73
CA GLY A 57 20.48 -18.40 -10.81
C GLY A 57 20.17 -17.05 -11.49
N ASP A 58 18.88 -16.79 -11.73
CA ASP A 58 18.40 -15.47 -12.17
C ASP A 58 18.50 -14.47 -11.01
N ALA A 59 19.51 -13.61 -11.06
CA ALA A 59 19.80 -12.62 -10.01
C ALA A 59 18.63 -11.67 -9.72
N LEU A 60 17.78 -11.37 -10.71
CA LEU A 60 16.62 -10.51 -10.53
C LEU A 60 15.50 -11.25 -9.77
N TYR A 61 15.30 -12.53 -10.06
CA TYR A 61 14.37 -13.38 -9.32
C TYR A 61 14.79 -13.51 -7.85
N ASP A 62 16.07 -13.81 -7.59
CA ASP A 62 16.60 -13.99 -6.24
C ASP A 62 16.53 -12.71 -5.41
N ALA A 63 16.78 -11.56 -6.03
CA ALA A 63 16.64 -10.25 -5.40
C ALA A 63 15.19 -9.94 -4.98
N PHE A 64 14.21 -10.30 -5.83
CA PHE A 64 12.80 -10.01 -5.59
C PHE A 64 12.06 -11.12 -4.82
N PHE A 65 12.73 -12.21 -4.44
CA PHE A 65 12.16 -13.23 -3.55
C PHE A 65 11.62 -12.63 -2.23
N GLY A 66 12.23 -11.53 -1.79
CA GLY A 66 11.81 -10.72 -0.64
C GLY A 66 10.36 -10.23 -0.64
N VAL A 67 9.75 -10.13 -1.82
CA VAL A 67 8.36 -9.67 -2.00
C VAL A 67 7.38 -10.56 -1.22
N MET A 68 7.69 -11.83 -0.99
CA MET A 68 6.87 -12.73 -0.17
C MET A 68 6.70 -12.23 1.28
N PHE A 69 7.74 -11.63 1.85
CA PHE A 69 7.68 -11.06 3.20
C PHE A 69 7.00 -9.69 3.22
N GLY A 70 7.23 -8.88 2.17
CA GLY A 70 6.49 -7.64 1.93
C GLY A 70 4.98 -7.87 1.81
N GLN A 71 4.57 -8.96 1.16
CA GLN A 71 3.16 -9.34 1.03
C GLN A 71 2.48 -9.51 2.39
N LEU A 72 3.13 -10.20 3.34
CA LEU A 72 2.53 -10.45 4.66
C LEU A 72 2.21 -9.13 5.37
N THR A 73 3.13 -8.16 5.32
CA THR A 73 2.92 -6.85 5.96
C THR A 73 1.92 -6.00 5.20
N ALA A 74 1.87 -6.07 3.87
CA ALA A 74 0.84 -5.44 3.06
C ALA A 74 -0.56 -5.99 3.40
N LEU A 75 -0.67 -7.30 3.61
CA LEU A 75 -1.90 -7.98 4.02
C LEU A 75 -2.36 -7.52 5.41
N VAL A 76 -1.43 -7.43 6.39
CA VAL A 76 -1.74 -6.90 7.73
C VAL A 76 -2.18 -5.44 7.65
N PHE A 77 -1.45 -4.59 6.91
CA PHE A 77 -1.80 -3.19 6.72
C PHE A 77 -3.22 -3.03 6.14
N ALA A 78 -3.51 -3.73 5.04
CA ALA A 78 -4.81 -3.70 4.39
C ALA A 78 -5.94 -4.13 5.34
N THR A 79 -5.71 -5.20 6.10
CA THR A 79 -6.68 -5.71 7.08
C THR A 79 -6.92 -4.69 8.19
N LEU A 80 -5.86 -4.12 8.77
CA LEU A 80 -5.97 -3.08 9.82
C LEU A 80 -6.61 -1.78 9.31
N ALA A 81 -6.40 -1.42 8.04
CA ALA A 81 -7.05 -0.27 7.42
C ALA A 81 -8.58 -0.44 7.44
N VAL A 82 -9.08 -1.66 7.26
CA VAL A 82 -10.50 -1.99 7.36
C VAL A 82 -10.94 -2.12 8.83
N THR A 83 -10.31 -2.99 9.61
CA THR A 83 -10.78 -3.41 10.94
C THR A 83 -10.50 -2.40 12.05
N GLY A 84 -9.52 -1.49 11.89
CA GLY A 84 -9.14 -0.53 12.94
C GLY A 84 -10.22 0.49 13.32
N GLN A 85 -11.38 0.50 12.66
CA GLN A 85 -12.56 1.26 13.08
C GLN A 85 -13.41 0.52 14.10
N LEU A 86 -13.30 -0.81 14.14
CA LEU A 86 -14.09 -1.68 15.03
C LEU A 86 -13.52 -1.71 16.45
N ALA A 87 -12.24 -1.36 16.61
CA ALA A 87 -11.52 -1.44 17.88
C ALA A 87 -11.60 -0.18 18.77
N GLY A 88 -12.25 0.90 18.32
CA GLY A 88 -12.41 2.14 19.09
C GLY A 88 -13.87 2.40 19.49
N ASP A 89 -14.05 3.09 20.62
CA ASP A 89 -15.33 3.37 21.31
C ASP A 89 -16.41 4.15 20.50
N GLY A 90 -16.22 4.35 19.19
CA GLY A 90 -17.09 5.16 18.33
C GLY A 90 -17.45 4.56 16.96
N GLY A 91 -16.90 3.40 16.57
CA GLY A 91 -17.03 2.87 15.21
C GLY A 91 -18.45 2.44 14.82
N ALA A 92 -19.20 1.89 15.77
CA ALA A 92 -20.58 1.44 15.55
C ALA A 92 -21.55 2.60 15.28
N HIS A 93 -21.27 3.81 15.79
CA HIS A 93 -22.15 4.97 15.66
C HIS A 93 -22.17 5.57 14.25
N VAL A 94 -21.11 5.39 13.45
CA VAL A 94 -21.03 5.88 12.06
C VAL A 94 -21.85 4.99 11.11
N LEU A 95 -21.93 3.69 11.36
CA LEU A 95 -22.70 2.75 10.52
C LEU A 95 -24.22 2.94 10.66
N LEU A 96 -24.68 3.54 11.76
CA LEU A 96 -26.08 3.87 11.99
C LEU A 96 -26.50 5.21 11.35
N ALA A 97 -25.55 6.05 10.91
CA ALA A 97 -25.82 7.43 10.47
C ALA A 97 -25.57 7.70 8.97
N VAL A 98 -24.92 6.79 8.22
CA VAL A 98 -24.48 7.08 6.83
C VAL A 98 -25.28 6.30 5.76
N PRO A 99 -26.17 6.95 4.99
CA PRO A 99 -27.00 6.34 3.95
C PRO A 99 -26.26 6.10 2.61
N ARG A 100 -24.93 6.23 2.54
CA ARG A 100 -24.15 6.18 1.28
C ARG A 100 -22.91 5.30 1.37
N ARG A 101 -23.11 4.00 1.59
CA ARG A 101 -22.04 3.00 1.79
C ARG A 101 -21.02 2.96 0.64
N GLY A 102 -21.45 3.03 -0.62
CA GLY A 102 -20.56 2.85 -1.78
C GLY A 102 -19.43 3.89 -1.94
N ARG A 103 -19.68 5.17 -1.64
CA ARG A 103 -18.66 6.22 -1.75
C ARG A 103 -17.58 6.10 -0.69
N ALA A 104 -17.95 5.69 0.53
CA ALA A 104 -17.01 5.46 1.62
C ALA A 104 -16.11 4.25 1.32
N TYR A 105 -16.68 3.16 0.80
CA TYR A 105 -15.91 1.99 0.35
C TYR A 105 -14.94 2.33 -0.79
N ALA A 106 -15.39 3.08 -1.81
CA ALA A 106 -14.53 3.50 -2.90
C ALA A 106 -13.37 4.37 -2.43
N ALA A 107 -13.64 5.34 -1.54
CA ALA A 107 -12.59 6.18 -0.96
C ALA A 107 -11.55 5.36 -0.20
N ARG A 108 -11.99 4.36 0.58
CA ARG A 108 -11.09 3.46 1.31
C ARG A 108 -10.21 2.63 0.39
N ILE A 109 -10.81 1.95 -0.60
CA ILE A 109 -10.08 1.15 -1.58
C ILE A 109 -9.03 2.00 -2.30
N LEU A 110 -9.39 3.21 -2.72
CA LEU A 110 -8.47 4.14 -3.40
C LEU A 110 -7.32 4.59 -2.49
N VAL A 111 -7.60 4.95 -1.23
CA VAL A 111 -6.57 5.38 -0.29
C VAL A 111 -5.64 4.22 0.08
N THR A 112 -6.18 3.04 0.38
CA THR A 112 -5.38 1.84 0.68
C THR A 112 -4.52 1.45 -0.52
N GLY A 113 -5.12 1.39 -1.71
CA GLY A 113 -4.42 1.07 -2.95
C GLY A 113 -3.30 2.06 -3.26
N ALA A 114 -3.54 3.36 -3.09
CA ALA A 114 -2.51 4.38 -3.31
C ALA A 114 -1.33 4.24 -2.35
N HIS A 115 -1.57 3.97 -1.06
CA HIS A 115 -0.49 3.78 -0.08
C HIS A 115 0.30 2.50 -0.38
N LEU A 116 -0.36 1.41 -0.72
CA LEU A 116 0.31 0.16 -1.10
C LEU A 116 1.10 0.29 -2.39
N LEU A 117 0.60 1.03 -3.38
CA LEU A 117 1.32 1.27 -4.63
C LEU A 117 2.59 2.07 -4.39
N LEU A 118 2.52 3.13 -3.58
CA LEU A 118 3.68 3.93 -3.21
C LEU A 118 4.69 3.11 -2.40
N ALA A 119 4.22 2.33 -1.41
CA ALA A 119 5.06 1.47 -0.60
C ALA A 119 5.72 0.35 -1.43
N GLY A 120 4.99 -0.22 -2.39
CA GLY A 120 5.50 -1.26 -3.28
C GLY A 120 6.49 -0.74 -4.32
N LEU A 121 6.29 0.48 -4.85
CA LEU A 121 7.29 1.15 -5.69
C LEU A 121 8.57 1.42 -4.91
N LEU A 122 8.45 1.91 -3.67
CA LEU A 122 9.58 2.12 -2.78
C LEU A 122 10.28 0.79 -2.46
N ALA A 123 9.51 -0.27 -2.19
CA ALA A 123 10.02 -1.61 -1.91
C ALA A 123 10.85 -2.14 -3.09
N GLY A 124 10.28 -2.16 -4.30
CA GLY A 124 10.98 -2.64 -5.49
C GLY A 124 12.22 -1.81 -5.82
N PHE A 125 12.14 -0.48 -5.67
CA PHE A 125 13.29 0.39 -5.91
C PHE A 125 14.43 0.12 -4.92
N LEU A 126 14.12 0.04 -3.62
CA LEU A 126 15.10 -0.29 -2.60
C LEU A 126 15.70 -1.69 -2.82
N THR A 127 14.88 -2.69 -3.14
CA THR A 127 15.34 -4.03 -3.49
C THR A 127 16.33 -4.00 -4.66
N SER A 128 16.05 -3.26 -5.73
CA SER A 128 16.94 -3.14 -6.90
C SER A 128 18.27 -2.46 -6.54
N VAL A 129 18.23 -1.42 -5.70
CA VAL A 129 19.44 -0.74 -5.21
C VAL A 129 20.26 -1.68 -4.31
N CYS A 130 19.61 -2.35 -3.35
CA CYS A 130 20.26 -3.29 -2.44
C CYS A 130 20.89 -4.46 -3.20
N ALA A 131 20.17 -5.04 -4.16
CA ALA A 131 20.67 -6.13 -4.99
C ALA A 131 21.90 -5.69 -5.79
N ARG A 132 21.84 -4.55 -6.49
CA ARG A 132 22.99 -3.99 -7.22
C ARG A 132 24.19 -3.74 -6.32
N LEU A 133 23.99 -3.22 -5.11
CA LEU A 133 25.07 -2.97 -4.17
C LEU A 133 25.70 -4.27 -3.66
N ALA A 134 24.93 -5.33 -3.54
CA ALA A 134 25.39 -6.60 -3.02
C ALA A 134 26.07 -7.48 -4.08
N THR A 135 25.55 -7.49 -5.32
CA THR A 135 26.09 -8.33 -6.42
C THR A 135 27.05 -7.58 -7.35
N GLY A 136 26.95 -6.25 -7.41
CA GLY A 136 27.67 -5.42 -8.39
C GLY A 136 27.11 -5.50 -9.82
N ASP A 137 26.07 -6.31 -10.06
CA ASP A 137 25.51 -6.55 -11.39
C ASP A 137 24.63 -5.36 -11.83
N PRO A 138 24.95 -4.70 -12.96
CA PRO A 138 24.15 -3.58 -13.48
C PRO A 138 22.74 -3.97 -13.92
N ALA A 139 22.48 -5.25 -14.26
CA ALA A 139 21.18 -5.72 -14.75
C ALA A 139 20.09 -5.69 -13.66
N VAL A 140 20.48 -5.85 -12.40
CA VAL A 140 19.57 -5.78 -11.24
C VAL A 140 19.39 -4.35 -10.73
N GLY A 141 20.12 -3.40 -11.33
CA GLY A 141 20.18 -2.01 -10.92
C GLY A 141 19.10 -1.13 -11.54
N PRO A 142 18.81 0.04 -10.95
CA PRO A 142 17.80 0.99 -11.47
C PRO A 142 18.15 1.62 -12.82
N SER A 143 19.34 1.34 -13.37
CA SER A 143 19.74 1.73 -14.72
C SER A 143 19.22 0.80 -15.82
N ASP A 144 18.80 -0.43 -15.47
CA ASP A 144 18.26 -1.38 -16.43
C ASP A 144 16.72 -1.29 -16.49
N ALA A 145 16.17 -1.43 -17.70
CA ALA A 145 14.75 -1.50 -17.95
C ALA A 145 14.11 -2.77 -17.34
N THR A 146 14.86 -3.87 -17.25
CA THR A 146 14.39 -5.12 -16.64
C THR A 146 14.10 -4.93 -15.14
N ALA A 147 14.98 -4.24 -14.42
CA ALA A 147 14.77 -3.87 -13.02
C ALA A 147 13.51 -3.01 -12.84
N TRP A 148 13.27 -2.02 -13.70
CA TRP A 148 12.04 -1.22 -13.61
C TRP A 148 10.77 -2.04 -13.85
N ARG A 149 10.80 -3.04 -14.73
CA ARG A 149 9.68 -3.98 -14.90
C ARG A 149 9.43 -4.77 -13.61
N ALA A 150 10.48 -5.22 -12.92
CA ALA A 150 10.36 -5.89 -11.63
C ALA A 150 9.84 -4.96 -10.52
N VAL A 151 10.31 -3.70 -10.46
CA VAL A 151 9.82 -2.68 -9.53
C VAL A 151 8.32 -2.44 -9.70
N ILE A 152 7.87 -2.23 -10.95
CA ILE A 152 6.47 -2.00 -11.27
C ILE A 152 5.65 -3.26 -10.97
N GLY A 153 6.16 -4.44 -11.33
CA GLY A 153 5.53 -5.72 -11.03
C GLY A 153 5.34 -5.94 -9.53
N CYS A 154 6.36 -5.67 -8.72
CA CYS A 154 6.30 -5.72 -7.27
C CYS A 154 5.24 -4.76 -6.71
N ALA A 155 5.22 -3.51 -7.17
CA ALA A 155 4.26 -2.52 -6.73
C ALA A 155 2.82 -2.93 -7.05
N LEU A 156 2.57 -3.39 -8.27
CA LEU A 156 1.26 -3.88 -8.70
C LEU A 156 0.84 -5.12 -7.92
N TYR A 157 1.75 -6.09 -7.74
CA TYR A 157 1.48 -7.31 -6.99
C TYR A 157 1.06 -7.02 -5.55
N LEU A 158 1.85 -6.24 -4.80
CA LEU A 158 1.54 -5.90 -3.40
C LEU A 158 0.25 -5.09 -3.28
N THR A 159 0.00 -4.20 -4.24
CA THR A 159 -1.25 -3.43 -4.30
C THR A 159 -2.44 -4.35 -4.51
N LEU A 160 -2.40 -5.24 -5.49
CA LEU A 160 -3.49 -6.17 -5.79
C LEU A 160 -3.73 -7.16 -4.64
N ALA A 161 -2.67 -7.70 -4.05
CA ALA A 161 -2.77 -8.59 -2.89
C ALA A 161 -3.41 -7.88 -1.68
N GLY A 162 -3.00 -6.65 -1.38
CA GLY A 162 -3.61 -5.87 -0.31
C GLY A 162 -5.03 -5.38 -0.63
N LEU A 163 -5.37 -5.08 -1.88
CA LEU A 163 -6.74 -4.76 -2.28
C LEU A 163 -7.66 -5.98 -2.20
N LEU A 164 -7.17 -7.17 -2.58
CA LEU A 164 -7.89 -8.43 -2.37
C LEU A 164 -8.18 -8.63 -0.88
N ALA A 165 -7.17 -8.46 -0.03
CA ALA A 165 -7.33 -8.54 1.42
C ALA A 165 -8.34 -7.53 1.97
N THR A 166 -8.27 -6.29 1.47
CA THR A 166 -9.22 -5.23 1.81
C THR A 166 -10.65 -5.68 1.50
N GLY A 167 -10.87 -6.29 0.32
CA GLY A 167 -12.18 -6.81 -0.07
C GLY A 167 -12.65 -8.02 0.74
N VAL A 168 -11.74 -8.88 1.21
CA VAL A 168 -12.07 -10.01 2.09
C VAL A 168 -12.42 -9.54 3.51
N ALA A 169 -11.83 -8.44 3.98
CA ALA A 169 -12.04 -7.93 5.33
C ALA A 169 -13.31 -7.06 5.50
N THR A 170 -14.02 -6.72 4.43
CA THR A 170 -15.23 -5.86 4.43
C THR A 170 -16.53 -6.63 4.46
#